data_AF-A0A0D0NA98-F1
#
_entry.id   AF-A0A0D0NA98-F1
#
_cell.length_a   1.000
_cell.length_b   1.000
_cell.length_c   1.000
_cell.angle_alpha   90.00
_cell.angle_beta   90.00
_cell.angle_gamma   90.00
#
_symmetry.space_group_name_H-M   'P 1'
#
loop_
_entity.id
_entity.type
_entity.pdbx_description
1 polymer ?
#
loop_
_entity_poly.entity_id
_entity_poly.type
_entity_poly.pdbx_seq_one_letter_code
_entity_poly.pdbx_strand_id
1 'polypeptide(L)'
;MTPIQQHAQLDWDEQGRPRSRVFDDVYFSDQSGLDETRYVFLEQNQLAERFAALPEDGRLVIGETGFGTGLNFLCAWQLFEQCAPAG
;
A
#
# COMPACT_ATOMS: atom_id res chain seq x y z
N MET A 1 4.01 -31.00 -6.50
CA MET A 1 4.60 -29.94 -5.65
C MET A 1 3.45 -29.19 -5.01
N THR A 2 3.25 -29.36 -3.71
CA THR A 2 2.21 -28.65 -2.95
C THR A 2 2.75 -27.27 -2.62
N PRO A 3 2.09 -26.15 -2.99
CA PRO A 3 2.59 -24.85 -2.60
C PRO A 3 2.42 -24.72 -1.08
N ILE A 4 3.51 -24.50 -0.37
CA ILE A 4 3.49 -24.07 1.02
C ILE A 4 3.06 -22.60 0.99
N GLN A 5 1.77 -22.31 0.89
CA GLN A 5 1.26 -21.01 1.32
C GLN A 5 1.05 -21.10 2.83
N GLN A 6 2.15 -20.94 3.58
CA GLN A 6 2.05 -20.62 4.99
C GLN A 6 1.58 -19.16 5.10
N HIS A 7 0.45 -18.95 5.78
CA HIS A 7 -0.01 -17.62 6.15
C HIS A 7 1.09 -16.90 6.94
N ALA A 8 1.14 -15.57 6.82
CA ALA A 8 2.04 -14.76 7.63
C ALA A 8 1.81 -15.07 9.12
N GLN A 9 2.89 -15.37 9.84
CA GLN A 9 2.82 -15.55 11.29
C GLN A 9 2.97 -14.19 11.95
N LEU A 10 1.86 -13.71 12.49
CA LEU A 10 1.77 -12.39 13.12
C LEU A 10 1.80 -12.50 14.63
N ASP A 11 2.62 -11.68 15.25
CA ASP A 11 2.43 -11.26 16.63
C ASP A 11 1.73 -9.92 16.68
N TRP A 12 0.94 -9.74 17.72
CA TRP A 12 0.31 -8.48 18.03
C TRP A 12 0.96 -7.94 19.28
N ASP A 13 1.46 -6.71 19.22
CA ASP A 13 1.98 -6.06 20.42
C ASP A 13 0.85 -5.52 21.31
N GLU A 14 1.23 -4.92 22.45
CA GLU A 14 0.29 -4.35 23.43
C GLU A 14 -0.61 -3.25 22.85
N GLN A 15 -0.28 -2.71 21.67
CA GLN A 15 -1.01 -1.66 20.98
C GLN A 15 -1.83 -2.21 19.79
N GLY A 16 -1.85 -3.53 19.61
CA GLY A 16 -2.62 -4.20 18.55
C GLY A 16 -2.00 -4.05 17.16
N ARG A 17 -0.68 -3.86 17.05
CA ARG A 17 0.02 -3.75 15.75
C ARG A 17 0.54 -5.11 15.29
N PRO A 18 0.41 -5.45 13.99
CA PRO A 18 0.93 -6.69 13.45
C PRO A 18 2.45 -6.61 13.26
N ARG A 19 3.16 -7.58 13.82
CA ARG A 19 4.60 -7.78 13.67
C ARG A 19 4.86 -9.13 13.03
N SER A 20 5.78 -9.17 12.06
CA SER A 20 6.17 -10.43 11.45
C SER A 20 7.07 -11.22 12.40
N ARG A 21 6.66 -12.43 12.82
CA ARG A 21 7.54 -13.34 13.59
C ARG A 21 8.78 -13.78 12.82
N VAL A 22 8.67 -13.85 11.50
CA VAL A 22 9.72 -14.44 10.64
C VAL A 22 10.79 -13.40 10.30
N PHE A 23 10.40 -12.13 10.17
CA PHE A 23 11.28 -11.04 9.79
C PHE A 23 11.61 -10.09 10.96
N ASP A 24 11.01 -10.34 12.13
CA ASP A 24 11.13 -9.57 13.39
C ASP A 24 10.82 -8.06 13.24
N ASP A 25 10.15 -7.68 12.16
CA ASP A 25 9.90 -6.29 11.76
C ASP A 25 8.40 -5.95 11.83
N VAL A 26 8.12 -4.66 12.01
CA VAL A 26 6.76 -4.09 12.03
C VAL A 26 6.29 -3.79 10.60
N TYR A 27 5.01 -4.04 10.31
CA TYR A 27 4.47 -3.75 8.98
C TYR A 27 4.27 -2.25 8.70
N PHE A 28 4.29 -1.39 9.73
CA PHE A 28 4.21 0.07 9.61
C PHE A 28 4.76 0.76 10.89
N SER A 29 5.32 1.97 10.72
CA SER A 29 5.94 2.76 11.79
C SER A 29 4.90 3.48 12.70
N ASP A 30 5.31 3.76 13.95
CA ASP A 30 4.49 4.11 15.13
C ASP A 30 3.61 5.36 15.01
N GLN A 31 3.96 6.33 14.16
CA GLN A 31 3.29 7.64 14.16
C GLN A 31 2.99 8.24 12.79
N SER A 32 3.41 7.58 11.71
CA SER A 32 3.27 8.17 10.37
C SER A 32 3.24 7.15 9.24
N GLY A 33 2.90 5.86 9.47
CA GLY A 33 2.85 4.89 8.37
C GLY A 33 1.99 5.35 7.17
N LEU A 34 0.88 6.05 7.43
CA LEU A 34 0.05 6.66 6.39
C LEU A 34 0.74 7.83 5.67
N ASP A 35 1.36 8.74 6.41
CA ASP A 35 1.98 9.94 5.83
C ASP A 35 3.32 9.60 5.15
N GLU A 36 4.05 8.61 5.67
CA GLU A 36 5.22 8.01 5.06
C GLU A 36 4.84 7.28 3.77
N THR A 37 3.78 6.46 3.77
CA THR A 37 3.26 5.85 2.54
C THR A 37 2.85 6.91 1.51
N ARG A 38 2.16 7.97 1.94
CA ARG A 38 1.77 9.07 1.04
C ARG A 38 3.00 9.77 0.45
N TYR A 39 3.94 10.14 1.29
CA TYR A 39 5.13 10.86 0.85
C TYR A 39 6.05 9.99 -0.03
N VAL A 40 6.38 8.76 0.42
CA VAL A 40 7.37 7.91 -0.24
C VAL A 40 6.80 7.19 -1.46
N PHE A 41 5.56 6.69 -1.41
CA PHE A 41 4.98 5.93 -2.51
C PHE A 41 4.11 6.78 -3.43
N LEU A 42 3.21 7.61 -2.91
CA LEU A 42 2.25 8.35 -3.75
C LEU A 42 2.88 9.60 -4.36
N GLU A 43 3.52 10.45 -3.55
CA GLU A 43 4.10 11.72 -4.01
C GLU A 43 5.34 11.49 -4.89
N GLN A 44 6.27 10.62 -4.50
CA GLN A 44 7.46 10.34 -5.33
C GLN A 44 7.12 9.73 -6.69
N ASN A 45 5.97 9.05 -6.82
CA ASN A 45 5.50 8.52 -8.10
C ASN A 45 4.52 9.46 -8.84
N GLN A 46 4.24 10.65 -8.28
CA GLN A 46 3.34 11.66 -8.83
C GLN A 46 1.97 11.06 -9.18
N LEU A 47 1.46 10.21 -8.29
CA LEU A 47 0.26 9.44 -8.59
C LEU A 47 -0.98 10.33 -8.73
N ALA A 48 -1.07 11.42 -7.96
CA ALA A 48 -2.20 12.34 -8.04
C ALA A 48 -2.31 12.98 -9.44
N GLU A 49 -1.19 13.51 -9.95
CA GLU A 49 -1.09 14.13 -11.26
C GLU A 49 -1.33 13.12 -12.38
N ARG A 50 -0.76 11.92 -12.25
CA ARG A 50 -0.90 10.86 -13.26
C ARG A 50 -2.32 10.28 -13.29
N PHE A 51 -3.00 10.18 -12.16
CA PHE A 51 -4.42 9.80 -12.10
C PHE A 51 -5.30 10.88 -12.73
N ALA A 52 -5.10 12.15 -12.39
CA ALA A 52 -5.86 13.26 -12.95
C ALA A 52 -5.66 13.44 -14.47
N ALA A 53 -4.50 13.04 -14.99
CA ALA A 53 -4.17 13.11 -16.41
C ALA A 53 -4.60 11.88 -17.23
N LEU A 54 -5.31 10.92 -16.63
CA LEU A 54 -5.79 9.75 -17.37
C LEU A 54 -6.78 10.17 -18.47
N PRO A 55 -6.62 9.67 -19.71
CA PRO A 55 -7.63 9.86 -20.74
C PRO A 55 -8.88 9.03 -20.43
N GLU A 56 -9.98 9.32 -21.12
CA GLU A 56 -11.15 8.44 -21.18
C GLU A 56 -10.71 7.02 -21.57
N ASP A 57 -11.18 6.00 -20.84
CA ASP A 57 -10.74 4.60 -20.91
C ASP A 57 -9.24 4.32 -20.63
N GLY A 58 -8.53 5.31 -20.09
CA GLY A 58 -7.12 5.21 -19.70
C GLY A 58 -6.86 4.27 -18.53
N ARG A 59 -5.62 3.78 -18.43
CA ARG A 59 -5.21 2.87 -17.34
C ARG A 59 -3.84 3.26 -16.79
N LEU A 60 -3.70 3.25 -15.47
CA LEU A 60 -2.42 3.32 -14.77
C LEU A 60 -2.20 2.01 -14.02
N VAL A 61 -1.04 1.38 -14.21
CA VAL A 61 -0.69 0.12 -13.57
C VAL A 61 0.45 0.34 -12.58
N ILE A 62 0.27 -0.14 -11.34
CA ILE A 62 1.27 -0.10 -10.27
C ILE A 62 1.74 -1.53 -9.99
N GLY A 63 3.05 -1.75 -9.99
CA GLY A 63 3.67 -3.00 -9.54
C GLY A 63 4.19 -2.83 -8.12
N GLU A 64 3.68 -3.62 -7.18
CA GLU A 64 4.12 -3.61 -5.77
C GLU A 64 4.87 -4.91 -5.43
N THR A 65 6.09 -4.78 -4.90
CA THR A 65 6.87 -5.92 -4.42
C THR A 65 6.62 -6.12 -2.93
N GLY A 66 5.70 -7.02 -2.60
CA GLY A 66 5.31 -7.34 -1.23
C GLY A 66 4.07 -6.56 -0.77
N PHE A 67 2.93 -7.24 -0.72
CA PHE A 67 1.64 -6.61 -0.40
C PHE A 67 1.48 -6.27 1.09
N GLY A 68 2.05 -7.09 1.97
CA GLY A 68 1.97 -6.91 3.42
C GLY A 68 0.53 -6.76 3.92
N THR A 69 0.24 -5.64 4.59
CA THR A 69 -1.10 -5.29 5.10
C THR A 69 -1.97 -4.59 4.05
N GLY A 70 -1.43 -4.30 2.85
CA GLY A 70 -2.13 -3.60 1.77
C GLY A 70 -2.19 -2.08 1.92
N LEU A 71 -1.41 -1.49 2.84
CA LEU A 71 -1.48 -0.05 3.15
C LEU A 71 -1.22 0.84 1.92
N ASN A 72 -0.16 0.56 1.15
CA ASN A 72 0.16 1.34 -0.05
C ASN A 72 -0.95 1.24 -1.10
N PHE A 73 -1.49 0.04 -1.31
CA PHE A 73 -2.61 -0.20 -2.21
C PHE A 73 -3.85 0.60 -1.79
N LEU A 74 -4.23 0.55 -0.51
CA LEU A 74 -5.40 1.28 0.00
C LEU A 74 -5.22 2.80 -0.11
N CYS A 75 -4.02 3.32 0.17
CA CYS A 75 -3.70 4.73 -0.02
C CYS A 75 -3.78 5.14 -1.50
N ALA A 76 -3.22 4.34 -2.41
CA ALA A 76 -3.27 4.60 -3.84
C ALA A 76 -4.71 4.55 -4.38
N TRP A 77 -5.54 3.62 -3.91
CA TRP A 77 -6.95 3.56 -4.26
C TRP A 77 -7.71 4.80 -3.74
N GLN A 78 -7.52 5.17 -2.47
CA GLN A 78 -8.12 6.38 -1.92
C GLN A 78 -7.76 7.62 -2.76
N LEU A 79 -6.50 7.75 -3.19
CA LEU A 79 -6.06 8.85 -4.04
C LEU A 79 -6.66 8.78 -5.45
N PHE A 80 -6.78 7.58 -6.02
CA PHE A 80 -7.42 7.37 -7.32
C PHE A 80 -8.86 7.87 -7.32
N GLU A 81 -9.67 7.50 -6.32
CA GLU A 81 -11.07 7.97 -6.19
C GLU A 81 -11.16 9.51 -6.07
N GLN A 82 -10.13 10.16 -5.56
CA GLN A 82 -10.10 11.63 -5.38
C GLN A 82 -9.66 12.39 -6.62
N CYS A 83 -8.76 11.80 -7.44
CA CYS A 83 -8.07 12.51 -8.51
C CYS A 83 -8.43 12.02 -9.90
N ALA A 84 -8.85 10.77 -10.08
CA ALA A 84 -9.17 10.23 -11.38
C ALA A 84 -10.41 10.92 -11.97
N PRO A 85 -10.44 11.17 -13.30
CA PRO A 85 -11.64 11.61 -13.98
C PRO A 85 -12.80 10.64 -13.74
N ALA A 86 -14.02 11.16 -13.67
CA ALA A 86 -15.21 10.31 -13.68
C ALA A 86 -15.24 9.52 -15.00
N GLY A 87 -15.36 8.19 -14.89
CA GLY A 87 -15.58 7.30 -16.02
C GLY A 87 -17.04 7.24 -16.48
#